data_AF-A0A8J7I5S0-F1
#
_entry.id   AF-A0A8J7I5S0-F1
#
_cell.length_a   1.000
_cell.length_b   1.000
_cell.length_c   1.000
_cell.angle_alpha   90.00
_cell.angle_beta   90.00
_cell.angle_gamma   90.00
#
_symmetry.space_group_name_H-M   'P 1'
#
loop_
_entity.id
_entity.type
_entity.pdbx_description
1 polymer ?
#
loop_
_entity_poly.entity_id
_entity_poly.type
_entity_poly.pdbx_seq_one_letter_code
_entity_poly.pdbx_strand_id
1 'polypeptide(L)'
;MEQKHLPQELLKASISEKVTFFVNYTMAHPHLIQTFNEVMQSVYQAPGISLIFVVGATGVGKTTLLRRLEQKLTEKALPELQHNQGKVPVIGLEAKAPEFSQFDWKDFYIRLLKVLNEPLIEKKINYGQSCSKWRSAVESTLIHRSPDAFYIDEAHHLAMLPSGRKLKDQPETLKSLANLTQVKIIPTGTYDLLPLIDLGDQLCRRSKTIHFQRYHAENSQEAKAFKSVLQTFSQYLPLSQQPDLLSNWEFLYERSLGCVGILKNWLSVTLNDVLDNDRNARTITLSDLQRHALGVRQCLVILKSITIGEQQLQESPEDLLNLQKGLKLVSLAHGIAQEKNTQGKKDKKNTHSPIAQTSPRRYPLKNQEPEKEDKETEIFQSL
;
A
#
# COMPACT_ATOMS: atom_id res chain seq x y z
N MET A 1 -12.59 14.01 -29.44
CA MET A 1 -12.20 12.69 -28.89
C MET A 1 -13.24 11.71 -29.38
N GLU A 2 -12.86 10.79 -30.27
CA GLU A 2 -13.78 9.82 -30.86
C GLU A 2 -14.38 8.92 -29.77
N GLN A 3 -15.70 9.01 -29.58
CA GLN A 3 -16.48 8.14 -28.69
C GLN A 3 -16.55 6.74 -29.31
N LYS A 4 -15.63 5.84 -28.93
CA LYS A 4 -15.79 4.41 -29.18
C LYS A 4 -16.88 3.86 -28.27
N HIS A 5 -18.12 3.90 -28.74
CA HIS A 5 -19.24 3.19 -28.14
C HIS A 5 -19.01 1.68 -28.15
N LEU A 6 -19.66 0.98 -27.22
CA LEU A 6 -19.69 -0.49 -27.09
C LEU A 6 -19.77 -1.16 -28.48
N PRO A 7 -18.86 -2.10 -28.83
CA PRO A 7 -18.92 -2.78 -30.12
C PRO A 7 -20.27 -3.50 -30.27
N GLN A 8 -21.01 -3.25 -31.36
CA GLN A 8 -22.33 -3.87 -31.56
C GLN A 8 -22.26 -5.41 -31.63
N GLU A 9 -21.11 -5.94 -32.06
CA GLU A 9 -20.81 -7.37 -32.07
C GLU A 9 -20.80 -7.97 -30.65
N LEU A 10 -20.36 -7.19 -29.65
CA LEU A 10 -20.29 -7.63 -28.26
C LEU A 10 -21.68 -7.90 -27.66
N LEU A 11 -22.72 -7.23 -28.16
CA LEU A 11 -24.09 -7.49 -27.72
C LEU A 11 -24.58 -8.89 -28.12
N LYS A 12 -24.03 -9.46 -29.19
CA LYS A 12 -24.33 -10.81 -29.69
C LYS A 12 -23.34 -11.88 -29.18
N ALA A 13 -22.26 -11.45 -28.53
CA ALA A 13 -21.24 -12.34 -27.98
C ALA A 13 -21.76 -13.19 -26.82
N SER A 14 -21.02 -14.23 -26.46
CA SER A 14 -21.30 -15.09 -25.31
C SER A 14 -21.26 -14.30 -24.00
N ILE A 15 -21.90 -14.83 -22.95
CA ILE A 15 -21.88 -14.23 -21.61
C ILE A 15 -20.44 -14.06 -21.12
N SER A 16 -19.61 -15.09 -21.32
CA SER A 16 -18.20 -15.06 -20.91
C SER A 16 -17.42 -13.95 -21.61
N GLU A 17 -17.63 -13.73 -22.91
CA GLU A 17 -16.98 -12.64 -23.66
C GLU A 17 -17.43 -11.26 -23.18
N LYS A 18 -18.74 -11.08 -22.93
CA LYS A 18 -19.30 -9.83 -22.39
C LYS A 18 -18.70 -9.49 -21.03
N VAL A 19 -18.69 -10.45 -20.11
CA VAL A 19 -18.14 -10.27 -18.76
C VAL A 19 -16.64 -10.02 -18.83
N THR A 20 -15.91 -10.79 -19.64
CA THR A 20 -14.46 -10.61 -19.86
C THR A 20 -14.13 -9.23 -20.41
N PHE A 21 -14.93 -8.72 -21.36
CA PHE A 21 -14.78 -7.37 -21.88
C PHE A 21 -14.88 -6.32 -20.77
N PHE A 22 -15.92 -6.39 -19.94
CA PHE A 22 -16.12 -5.40 -18.87
C PHE A 22 -15.05 -5.53 -17.76
N VAL A 23 -14.67 -6.75 -17.40
CA VAL A 23 -13.59 -7.02 -16.44
C VAL A 23 -12.25 -6.48 -16.95
N ASN A 24 -11.95 -6.60 -18.25
CA ASN A 24 -10.73 -6.08 -18.84
C ASN A 24 -10.77 -4.58 -19.16
N TYR A 25 -11.97 -3.99 -19.25
CA TYR A 25 -12.13 -2.57 -19.50
C TYR A 25 -11.49 -1.74 -18.37
N THR A 26 -10.61 -0.83 -18.73
CA THR A 26 -10.04 0.14 -17.79
C THR A 26 -10.28 1.55 -18.30
N MET A 27 -10.70 2.44 -17.42
CA MET A 27 -10.93 3.83 -17.77
C MET A 27 -9.99 4.75 -17.00
N ALA A 28 -9.61 5.83 -17.64
CA ALA A 28 -8.89 6.89 -16.98
C ALA A 28 -9.88 7.73 -16.14
N HIS A 29 -9.50 8.06 -14.91
CA HIS A 29 -10.25 8.96 -14.04
C HIS A 29 -9.27 9.86 -13.28
N PRO A 30 -9.69 11.03 -12.79
CA PRO A 30 -8.79 12.05 -12.22
C PRO A 30 -7.74 11.50 -11.24
N HIS A 31 -8.13 10.79 -10.18
CA HIS A 31 -7.17 10.25 -9.21
C HIS A 31 -6.20 9.21 -9.78
N LEU A 32 -6.63 8.37 -10.74
CA LEU A 32 -5.73 7.41 -11.40
C LEU A 32 -4.71 8.15 -12.28
N ILE A 33 -5.15 9.15 -13.03
CA ILE A 33 -4.26 9.95 -13.90
C ILE A 33 -3.24 10.71 -13.05
N GLN A 34 -3.70 11.36 -11.98
CA GLN A 34 -2.85 12.10 -11.06
C GLN A 34 -1.79 11.18 -10.42
N THR A 35 -2.23 10.08 -9.82
CA THR A 35 -1.33 9.10 -9.19
C THR A 35 -0.34 8.52 -10.19
N PHE A 36 -0.81 8.17 -11.39
CA PHE A 36 0.04 7.67 -12.47
C PHE A 36 1.12 8.67 -12.88
N ASN A 37 0.74 9.94 -13.10
CA ASN A 37 1.69 10.98 -13.47
C ASN A 37 2.72 11.21 -12.37
N GLU A 38 2.30 11.17 -11.10
CA GLU A 38 3.20 11.34 -9.97
C GLU A 38 4.20 10.19 -9.84
N VAL A 39 3.75 8.94 -10.05
CA VAL A 39 4.65 7.77 -10.08
C VAL A 39 5.63 7.89 -11.24
N MET A 40 5.16 8.20 -12.44
CA MET A 40 6.02 8.38 -13.64
C MET A 40 7.06 9.49 -13.44
N GLN A 41 6.65 10.62 -12.85
CA GLN A 41 7.55 11.70 -12.50
C GLN A 41 8.59 11.24 -11.49
N SER A 42 8.19 10.45 -10.49
CA SER A 42 9.10 9.96 -9.46
C SER A 42 10.10 8.93 -9.99
N VAL A 43 9.72 8.12 -10.98
CA VAL A 43 10.62 7.18 -11.65
C VAL A 43 11.72 7.91 -12.41
N TYR A 44 11.38 8.93 -13.22
CA TYR A 44 12.34 9.55 -14.15
C TYR A 44 12.93 10.89 -13.70
N GLN A 45 12.26 11.64 -12.84
CA GLN A 45 12.60 13.05 -12.52
C GLN A 45 12.90 13.29 -11.04
N ALA A 46 12.95 12.25 -10.22
CA ALA A 46 13.33 12.35 -8.80
C ALA A 46 14.74 11.77 -8.57
N PRO A 47 15.81 12.56 -8.76
CA PRO A 47 17.16 12.13 -8.39
C PRO A 47 17.23 11.94 -6.87
N GLY A 48 17.94 10.90 -6.42
CA GLY A 48 18.11 10.59 -5.00
C GLY A 48 16.97 9.78 -4.35
N ILE A 49 15.79 9.69 -4.96
CA ILE A 49 14.71 8.79 -4.53
C ILE A 49 14.97 7.39 -5.07
N SER A 50 15.03 6.38 -4.21
CA SER A 50 15.19 4.97 -4.62
C SER A 50 13.93 4.13 -4.40
N LEU A 51 13.06 4.56 -3.47
CA LEU A 51 11.81 3.88 -3.13
C LEU A 51 10.62 4.81 -3.35
N ILE A 52 9.58 4.31 -4.02
CA ILE A 52 8.35 5.06 -4.31
C ILE A 52 7.18 4.25 -3.74
N PHE A 53 6.72 4.59 -2.55
CA PHE A 53 5.61 3.91 -1.90
C PHE A 53 4.29 4.40 -2.49
N VAL A 54 3.46 3.49 -3.01
CA VAL A 54 2.09 3.81 -3.44
C VAL A 54 1.10 3.17 -2.49
N VAL A 55 0.44 4.01 -1.70
CA VAL A 55 -0.47 3.57 -0.64
C VAL A 55 -1.89 3.99 -0.97
N GLY A 56 -2.85 3.11 -0.73
CA GLY A 56 -4.26 3.48 -0.84
C GLY A 56 -5.19 2.35 -0.44
N ALA A 57 -6.47 2.66 -0.32
CA ALA A 57 -7.50 1.70 0.07
C ALA A 57 -7.53 0.45 -0.83
N THR A 58 -8.03 -0.67 -0.28
CA THR A 58 -8.33 -1.86 -1.09
C THR A 58 -9.39 -1.51 -2.13
N GLY A 59 -9.14 -1.89 -3.39
CA GLY A 59 -10.05 -1.58 -4.48
C GLY A 59 -10.06 -0.11 -4.94
N VAL A 60 -9.09 0.73 -4.59
CA VAL A 60 -8.98 2.08 -5.17
C VAL A 60 -8.52 2.06 -6.64
N GLY A 61 -7.76 1.04 -7.04
CA GLY A 61 -7.26 0.88 -8.42
C GLY A 61 -5.75 0.66 -8.56
N LYS A 62 -5.03 0.30 -7.49
CA LYS A 62 -3.57 0.10 -7.50
C LYS A 62 -3.07 -0.88 -8.56
N THR A 63 -3.70 -2.06 -8.69
CA THR A 63 -3.34 -3.02 -9.73
C THR A 63 -3.57 -2.47 -11.15
N THR A 64 -4.61 -1.65 -11.35
CA THR A 64 -4.85 -0.96 -12.63
C THR A 64 -3.77 0.09 -12.91
N LEU A 65 -3.33 0.82 -11.89
CA LEU A 65 -2.21 1.76 -11.97
C LEU A 65 -0.92 1.04 -12.38
N LEU A 66 -0.61 -0.11 -11.77
CA LEU A 66 0.57 -0.91 -12.10
C LEU A 66 0.56 -1.43 -13.53
N ARG A 67 -0.56 -1.97 -14.01
CA ARG A 67 -0.71 -2.41 -15.42
C ARG A 67 -0.48 -1.25 -16.41
N ARG A 68 -1.00 -0.06 -16.08
CA ARG A 68 -0.79 1.15 -16.90
C ARG A 68 0.67 1.60 -16.87
N LEU A 69 1.32 1.52 -15.72
CA LEU A 69 2.74 1.79 -15.55
C LEU A 69 3.58 0.84 -16.40
N GLU A 70 3.31 -0.45 -16.30
CA GLU A 70 4.00 -1.49 -17.07
C GLU A 70 3.90 -1.25 -18.58
N GLN A 71 2.69 -0.99 -19.07
CA GLN A 71 2.45 -0.65 -20.47
C GLN A 71 3.26 0.58 -20.90
N LYS A 72 3.21 1.67 -20.13
CA LYS A 72 3.84 2.94 -20.51
C LYS A 72 5.36 2.93 -20.42
N LEU A 73 5.93 2.24 -19.43
CA LEU A 73 7.37 2.04 -19.32
C LEU A 73 7.88 1.16 -20.47
N THR A 74 7.14 0.11 -20.82
CA THR A 74 7.48 -0.75 -21.97
C THR A 74 7.44 0.02 -23.29
N GLU A 75 6.36 0.78 -23.54
CA GLU A 75 6.23 1.64 -24.72
C GLU A 75 7.40 2.64 -24.84
N LYS A 76 7.80 3.26 -23.72
CA LYS A 76 8.89 4.23 -23.68
C LYS A 76 10.26 3.60 -23.91
N ALA A 77 10.45 2.35 -23.51
CA ALA A 77 11.70 1.62 -23.70
C ALA A 77 11.83 0.94 -25.08
N LEU A 78 10.77 0.94 -25.91
CA LEU A 78 10.81 0.34 -27.26
C LEU A 78 12.02 0.78 -28.12
N PRO A 79 12.41 2.06 -28.16
CA PRO A 79 13.59 2.47 -28.93
C PRO A 79 14.90 1.85 -28.39
N GLU A 80 15.04 1.74 -27.07
CA GLU A 80 16.22 1.17 -26.43
C GLU A 80 16.30 -0.35 -26.63
N LEU A 81 15.16 -1.03 -26.64
CA LEU A 81 15.06 -2.48 -26.88
C LEU A 81 15.55 -2.89 -28.28
N GLN A 82 15.59 -1.96 -29.25
CA GLN A 82 16.17 -2.21 -30.57
C GLN A 82 17.69 -2.43 -30.50
N HIS A 83 18.36 -1.86 -29.50
CA HIS A 83 19.82 -1.92 -29.33
C HIS A 83 20.23 -2.80 -28.15
N ASN A 84 19.39 -2.89 -27.13
CA ASN A 84 19.58 -3.76 -25.97
C ASN A 84 18.37 -4.69 -25.79
N GLN A 85 18.34 -5.77 -26.57
CA GLN A 85 17.28 -6.78 -26.46
C GLN A 85 17.25 -7.49 -25.09
N GLY A 86 18.34 -7.40 -24.33
CA GLY A 86 18.44 -7.97 -22.99
C GLY A 86 17.72 -7.15 -21.92
N LYS A 87 17.39 -5.87 -22.18
CA LYS A 87 16.75 -4.98 -21.20
C LYS A 87 15.34 -5.47 -20.86
N VAL A 88 14.98 -5.37 -19.59
CA VAL A 88 13.60 -5.57 -19.11
C VAL A 88 13.14 -4.23 -18.53
N PRO A 89 12.31 -3.44 -19.23
CA PRO A 89 12.02 -2.05 -18.83
C PRO A 89 11.37 -1.92 -17.46
N VAL A 90 10.54 -2.89 -17.10
CA VAL A 90 9.73 -2.89 -15.89
C VAL A 90 9.57 -4.32 -15.41
N ILE A 91 9.62 -4.51 -14.10
CA ILE A 91 9.41 -5.82 -13.45
C ILE A 91 8.32 -5.67 -12.42
N GLY A 92 7.44 -6.66 -12.38
CA GLY A 92 6.36 -6.75 -11.41
C GLY A 92 6.38 -8.06 -10.64
N LEU A 93 6.19 -7.98 -9.33
CA LEU A 93 5.97 -9.17 -8.51
C LEU A 93 5.02 -8.90 -7.35
N GLU A 94 4.06 -9.79 -7.12
CA GLU A 94 3.21 -9.76 -5.94
C GLU A 94 3.98 -10.30 -4.72
N ALA A 95 3.97 -9.57 -3.61
CA ALA A 95 4.43 -10.07 -2.33
C ALA A 95 3.41 -11.07 -1.79
N LYS A 96 3.82 -12.31 -1.55
CA LYS A 96 2.90 -13.32 -0.99
C LYS A 96 2.70 -13.06 0.50
N ALA A 97 1.45 -13.21 0.94
CA ALA A 97 1.16 -13.33 2.37
C ALA A 97 1.98 -14.49 2.96
N PRO A 98 2.65 -14.29 4.11
CA PRO A 98 3.44 -15.35 4.73
C PRO A 98 2.52 -16.43 5.32
N GLU A 99 2.85 -17.70 5.07
CA GLU A 99 2.14 -18.84 5.69
C GLU A 99 2.35 -18.88 7.20
N PHE A 100 3.55 -18.50 7.67
CA PHE A 100 3.96 -18.59 9.07
C PHE A 100 4.58 -17.27 9.58
N SER A 101 3.75 -16.26 9.86
CA SER A 101 4.07 -15.00 10.56
C SER A 101 5.19 -14.09 9.99
N GLN A 102 6.08 -14.60 9.14
CA GLN A 102 7.27 -13.92 8.63
C GLN A 102 7.35 -14.06 7.11
N PHE A 103 7.65 -12.94 6.45
CA PHE A 103 7.90 -12.89 5.02
C PHE A 103 9.09 -13.75 4.57
N ASP A 104 8.90 -14.59 3.55
CA ASP A 104 9.94 -15.44 2.98
C ASP A 104 10.68 -14.75 1.82
N TRP A 105 11.80 -14.10 2.16
CA TRP A 105 12.71 -13.52 1.17
C TRP A 105 13.28 -14.53 0.18
N LYS A 106 13.49 -15.79 0.59
CA LYS A 106 14.03 -16.83 -0.29
C LYS A 106 13.03 -17.15 -1.39
N ASP A 107 11.76 -17.39 -1.03
CA ASP A 107 10.69 -17.57 -2.02
C ASP A 107 10.54 -16.33 -2.90
N PHE A 108 10.53 -15.13 -2.32
CA PHE A 108 10.44 -13.88 -3.08
C PHE A 108 11.54 -13.75 -4.13
N TYR A 109 12.81 -13.98 -3.78
CA TYR A 109 13.92 -13.90 -4.74
C TYR A 109 13.82 -14.99 -5.81
N ILE A 110 13.44 -16.22 -5.46
CA ILE A 110 13.26 -17.30 -6.45
C ILE A 110 12.16 -16.94 -7.45
N ARG A 111 11.02 -16.42 -6.97
CA ARG A 111 9.92 -15.99 -7.85
C ARG A 111 10.32 -14.81 -8.72
N LEU A 112 11.07 -13.85 -8.19
CA LEU A 112 11.59 -12.73 -8.97
C LEU A 112 12.52 -13.19 -10.09
N LEU A 113 13.44 -14.12 -9.80
CA LEU A 113 14.31 -14.73 -10.82
C LEU A 113 13.52 -15.49 -11.89
N LYS A 114 12.42 -16.15 -11.52
CA LYS A 114 11.52 -16.81 -12.48
C LYS A 114 10.84 -15.79 -13.39
N VAL A 115 10.33 -14.68 -12.85
CA VAL A 115 9.74 -13.59 -13.65
C VAL A 115 10.77 -13.00 -14.62
N LEU A 116 12.02 -12.91 -14.19
CA LEU A 116 13.14 -12.43 -15.00
C LEU A 116 13.67 -13.44 -16.03
N ASN A 117 13.08 -14.64 -16.09
CA ASN A 117 13.55 -15.76 -16.92
C ASN A 117 15.05 -16.06 -16.72
N GLU A 118 15.52 -15.98 -15.48
CA GLU A 118 16.91 -16.26 -15.16
C GLU A 118 17.20 -17.77 -15.32
N PRO A 119 18.26 -18.16 -16.06
CA PRO A 119 18.58 -19.56 -16.26
C PRO A 119 19.15 -20.22 -14.99
N LEU A 120 18.97 -21.54 -14.91
CA LEU A 120 19.63 -22.42 -13.94
C LEU A 120 19.43 -21.99 -12.47
N ILE A 121 18.27 -21.40 -12.13
CA ILE A 121 17.95 -20.94 -10.77
C ILE A 121 18.33 -22.05 -9.78
N GLU A 122 17.76 -23.24 -9.87
CA GLU A 122 18.01 -24.33 -8.92
C GLU A 122 19.47 -24.76 -8.78
N LYS A 123 20.30 -24.52 -9.81
CA LYS A 123 21.72 -24.91 -9.85
C LYS A 123 22.67 -23.78 -9.44
N LYS A 124 22.18 -22.61 -9.00
CA LYS A 124 23.08 -21.53 -8.54
C LYS A 124 23.90 -21.97 -7.33
N ILE A 125 25.20 -21.73 -7.40
CA ILE A 125 26.21 -22.05 -6.39
C ILE A 125 26.51 -20.79 -5.57
N ASN A 126 26.68 -20.94 -4.26
CA ASN A 126 27.10 -19.83 -3.42
C ASN A 126 28.63 -19.80 -3.33
N TYR A 127 29.26 -18.77 -3.89
CA TYR A 127 30.72 -18.61 -3.84
C TYR A 127 31.19 -17.85 -2.58
N GLY A 128 30.28 -17.47 -1.65
CA GLY A 128 30.64 -16.76 -0.41
C GLY A 128 29.75 -17.10 0.80
N GLN A 129 30.18 -16.68 2.01
CA GLN A 129 29.52 -17.03 3.28
C GLN A 129 28.43 -16.04 3.77
N SER A 130 28.28 -14.86 3.17
CA SER A 130 27.50 -13.76 3.79
C SER A 130 26.16 -13.40 3.13
N CYS A 131 25.89 -13.79 1.88
CA CYS A 131 24.66 -13.39 1.17
C CYS A 131 23.91 -14.61 0.64
N SER A 132 22.57 -14.54 0.64
CA SER A 132 21.74 -15.54 -0.02
C SER A 132 22.11 -15.61 -1.50
N LYS A 133 22.47 -16.80 -2.01
CA LYS A 133 22.78 -17.02 -3.43
C LYS A 133 21.71 -16.47 -4.38
N TRP A 134 20.46 -16.44 -3.95
CA TRP A 134 19.35 -15.86 -4.71
C TRP A 134 19.38 -14.35 -4.75
N ARG A 135 19.76 -13.72 -3.63
CA ARG A 135 19.88 -12.27 -3.57
C ARG A 135 20.97 -11.76 -4.50
N SER A 136 22.16 -12.36 -4.45
CA SER A 136 23.26 -12.01 -5.36
C SER A 136 22.88 -12.24 -6.82
N ALA A 137 22.12 -13.30 -7.12
CA ALA A 137 21.59 -13.54 -8.45
C ALA A 137 20.58 -12.46 -8.88
N VAL A 138 19.65 -12.07 -8.00
CA VAL A 138 18.70 -10.99 -8.27
C VAL A 138 19.44 -9.68 -8.52
N GLU A 139 20.42 -9.34 -7.68
CA GLU A 139 21.23 -8.13 -7.84
C GLU A 139 21.93 -8.10 -9.21
N SER A 140 22.65 -9.19 -9.55
CA SER A 140 23.30 -9.33 -10.86
C SER A 140 22.30 -9.24 -12.01
N THR A 141 21.15 -9.92 -11.91
CA THR A 141 20.12 -9.91 -12.94
C THR A 141 19.55 -8.51 -13.13
N LEU A 142 19.22 -7.79 -12.05
CA LEU A 142 18.69 -6.42 -12.12
C LEU A 142 19.71 -5.45 -12.71
N ILE A 143 20.99 -5.58 -12.37
CA ILE A 143 22.08 -4.76 -12.95
C ILE A 143 22.15 -4.97 -14.47
N HIS A 144 22.16 -6.23 -14.93
CA HIS A 144 22.33 -6.54 -16.36
C HIS A 144 21.06 -6.31 -17.19
N ARG A 145 19.87 -6.50 -16.60
CA ARG A 145 18.58 -6.26 -17.25
C ARG A 145 18.16 -4.79 -17.22
N SER A 146 18.76 -3.99 -16.32
CA SER A 146 18.61 -2.54 -16.19
C SER A 146 17.15 -2.04 -16.33
N PRO A 147 16.23 -2.49 -15.45
CA PRO A 147 14.87 -2.00 -15.43
C PRO A 147 14.80 -0.54 -14.98
N ASP A 148 13.90 0.22 -15.60
CA ASP A 148 13.60 1.60 -15.19
C ASP A 148 12.85 1.60 -13.85
N ALA A 149 12.02 0.58 -13.61
CA ALA A 149 11.28 0.40 -12.38
C ALA A 149 11.04 -1.08 -12.02
N PHE A 150 11.02 -1.37 -10.72
CA PHE A 150 10.61 -2.66 -10.16
C PHE A 150 9.49 -2.45 -9.15
N TYR A 151 8.27 -2.88 -9.44
CA TYR A 151 7.16 -2.76 -8.50
C TYR A 151 6.91 -4.05 -7.72
N ILE A 152 6.43 -3.88 -6.48
CA ILE A 152 6.02 -4.97 -5.61
C ILE A 152 4.55 -4.75 -5.26
N ASP A 153 3.64 -5.56 -5.80
CA ASP A 153 2.22 -5.48 -5.45
C ASP A 153 1.94 -6.17 -4.11
N GLU A 154 0.91 -5.72 -3.41
CA GLU A 154 0.56 -6.19 -2.05
C GLU A 154 1.75 -6.16 -1.05
N ALA A 155 2.64 -5.17 -1.19
CA ALA A 155 3.87 -5.01 -0.42
C ALA A 155 3.67 -4.86 1.09
N HIS A 156 2.44 -4.61 1.56
CA HIS A 156 2.11 -4.62 2.98
C HIS A 156 2.32 -6.00 3.63
N HIS A 157 2.36 -7.09 2.85
CA HIS A 157 2.78 -8.40 3.36
C HIS A 157 4.24 -8.42 3.84
N LEU A 158 5.09 -7.50 3.38
CA LEU A 158 6.45 -7.29 3.92
C LEU A 158 6.42 -6.77 5.37
N ALA A 159 5.33 -6.11 5.78
CA ALA A 159 5.16 -5.55 7.12
C ALA A 159 4.70 -6.60 8.15
N MET A 160 4.33 -7.81 7.72
CA MET A 160 3.85 -8.87 8.61
C MET A 160 5.03 -9.57 9.30
N LEU A 161 5.19 -9.34 10.61
CA LEU A 161 6.26 -9.92 11.43
C LEU A 161 5.76 -10.33 12.82
N PRO A 162 6.37 -11.37 13.43
CA PRO A 162 6.08 -11.75 14.80
C PRO A 162 6.69 -10.80 15.86
N SER A 163 7.59 -9.88 15.49
CA SER A 163 8.14 -8.88 16.42
C SER A 163 8.52 -7.55 15.75
N GLY A 164 8.24 -6.43 16.43
CA GLY A 164 8.46 -5.08 15.92
C GLY A 164 9.93 -4.67 15.72
N ARG A 165 10.90 -5.40 16.28
CA ARG A 165 12.34 -5.12 16.07
C ARG A 165 12.81 -5.44 14.65
N LYS A 166 12.21 -6.42 13.97
CA LYS A 166 12.56 -6.84 12.60
C LYS A 166 11.87 -6.02 11.50
N LEU A 167 10.97 -5.09 11.88
CA LEU A 167 10.23 -4.27 10.93
C LEU A 167 11.15 -3.33 10.16
N LYS A 168 12.24 -2.85 10.80
CA LYS A 168 13.26 -1.99 10.18
C LYS A 168 14.11 -2.71 9.12
N ASP A 169 14.27 -4.03 9.24
CA ASP A 169 15.15 -4.80 8.35
C ASP A 169 14.59 -4.95 6.93
N GLN A 170 13.26 -4.89 6.78
CA GLN A 170 12.55 -5.06 5.50
C GLN A 170 12.79 -3.87 4.55
N PRO A 171 12.49 -2.62 4.94
CA PRO A 171 12.75 -1.48 4.07
C PRO A 171 14.25 -1.25 3.86
N GLU A 172 15.11 -1.56 4.83
CA GLU A 172 16.56 -1.52 4.63
C GLU A 172 17.04 -2.55 3.60
N THR A 173 16.41 -3.73 3.56
CA THR A 173 16.67 -4.74 2.51
C THR A 173 16.30 -4.21 1.13
N LEU A 174 15.10 -3.63 0.96
CA LEU A 174 14.67 -3.03 -0.31
C LEU A 174 15.56 -1.84 -0.71
N LYS A 175 15.90 -0.97 0.24
CA LYS A 175 16.81 0.16 0.01
C LYS A 175 18.19 -0.31 -0.42
N SER A 176 18.74 -1.33 0.24
CA SER A 176 20.02 -1.91 -0.14
C SER A 176 19.97 -2.47 -1.56
N LEU A 177 18.90 -3.21 -1.92
CA LEU A 177 18.70 -3.71 -3.27
C LEU A 177 18.60 -2.59 -4.30
N ALA A 178 17.78 -1.56 -4.04
CA ALA A 178 17.62 -0.41 -4.92
C ALA A 178 18.94 0.35 -5.13
N ASN A 179 19.74 0.54 -4.08
CA ASN A 179 21.03 1.22 -4.16
C ASN A 179 22.09 0.40 -4.91
N LEU A 180 22.16 -0.92 -4.68
CA LEU A 180 23.16 -1.76 -5.35
C LEU A 180 22.86 -1.92 -6.84
N THR A 181 21.58 -1.98 -7.20
CA THR A 181 21.14 -2.19 -8.59
C THR A 181 20.87 -0.91 -9.36
N GLN A 182 20.79 0.23 -8.65
CA GLN A 182 20.35 1.53 -9.19
C GLN A 182 18.93 1.50 -9.79
N VAL A 183 18.10 0.54 -9.37
CA VAL A 183 16.71 0.39 -9.82
C VAL A 183 15.76 1.09 -8.85
N LYS A 184 14.78 1.82 -9.39
CA LYS A 184 13.69 2.40 -8.59
C LYS A 184 12.72 1.29 -8.17
N ILE A 185 12.52 1.10 -6.88
CA ILE A 185 11.56 0.12 -6.38
C ILE A 185 10.25 0.82 -6.00
N ILE A 186 9.12 0.25 -6.38
CA ILE A 186 7.78 0.80 -6.18
C ILE A 186 6.94 -0.18 -5.35
N PRO A 187 7.04 -0.17 -4.01
CA PRO A 187 6.17 -0.97 -3.17
C PRO A 187 4.75 -0.40 -3.19
N THR A 188 3.75 -1.21 -3.52
CA THR A 188 2.34 -0.80 -3.55
C THR A 188 1.51 -1.63 -2.58
N GLY A 189 0.58 -1.01 -1.85
CA GLY A 189 -0.18 -1.74 -0.83
C GLY A 189 -1.34 -0.97 -0.22
N THR A 190 -1.98 -1.60 0.76
CA THR A 190 -2.96 -0.95 1.65
C THR A 190 -2.26 0.01 2.61
N TYR A 191 -3.04 0.69 3.45
CA TYR A 191 -2.50 1.52 4.53
C TYR A 191 -1.65 0.73 5.55
N ASP A 192 -1.70 -0.60 5.53
CA ASP A 192 -0.80 -1.45 6.33
C ASP A 192 0.66 -1.38 5.86
N LEU A 193 0.93 -0.72 4.72
CA LEU A 193 2.28 -0.42 4.24
C LEU A 193 2.90 0.81 4.95
N LEU A 194 2.08 1.69 5.54
CA LEU A 194 2.54 2.93 6.17
C LEU A 194 3.60 2.70 7.26
N PRO A 195 3.49 1.68 8.14
CA PRO A 195 4.52 1.40 9.12
C PRO A 195 5.90 1.12 8.56
N LEU A 196 6.05 0.80 7.26
CA LEU A 196 7.35 0.61 6.62
C LEU A 196 7.97 1.90 6.07
N ILE A 197 7.18 2.97 5.93
CA ILE A 197 7.59 4.24 5.31
C ILE A 197 8.44 5.06 6.28
N ASP A 198 8.05 5.09 7.56
CA ASP A 198 8.67 5.94 8.59
C ASP A 198 9.82 5.25 9.35
N LEU A 199 10.33 4.13 8.81
CA LEU A 199 11.38 3.35 9.46
C LEU A 199 12.77 3.80 9.02
N GLY A 200 13.36 4.66 9.84
CA GLY A 200 14.78 5.02 9.74
C GLY A 200 15.03 6.33 8.98
N ASP A 201 15.90 7.15 9.55
CA ASP A 201 16.33 8.45 9.04
C ASP A 201 16.86 8.39 7.59
N GLN A 202 17.59 7.33 7.25
CA GLN A 202 18.14 7.14 5.91
C GLN A 202 17.10 6.71 4.88
N LEU A 203 16.01 6.07 5.32
CA LEU A 203 14.93 5.63 4.45
C LEU A 203 14.07 6.83 4.03
N CYS A 204 13.65 7.64 5.01
CA CYS A 204 12.80 8.82 4.80
C CYS A 204 13.37 9.80 3.76
N ARG A 205 14.71 9.94 3.68
CA ARG A 205 15.34 10.85 2.70
C ARG A 205 15.29 10.34 1.25
N ARG A 206 15.21 9.03 1.05
CA ARG A 206 15.28 8.38 -0.27
C ARG A 206 13.97 7.70 -0.66
N SER A 207 12.93 7.86 0.16
CA SER A 207 11.58 7.41 -0.12
C SER A 207 10.71 8.57 -0.55
N LYS A 208 9.74 8.28 -1.42
CA LYS A 208 8.61 9.17 -1.67
C LYS A 208 7.33 8.38 -1.45
N THR A 209 6.38 8.97 -0.74
CA THR A 209 5.05 8.39 -0.53
C THR A 209 4.06 9.07 -1.45
N ILE A 210 3.30 8.27 -2.19
CA ILE A 210 2.25 8.69 -3.10
C ILE A 210 0.95 8.06 -2.60
N HIS A 211 -0.03 8.90 -2.28
CA HIS A 211 -1.34 8.45 -1.80
C HIS A 211 -2.33 8.32 -2.97
N PHE A 212 -2.76 7.10 -3.26
CA PHE A 212 -3.87 6.85 -4.17
C PHE A 212 -5.20 6.96 -3.40
N GLN A 213 -5.78 8.16 -3.46
CA GLN A 213 -7.01 8.54 -2.78
C GLN A 213 -8.27 7.94 -3.45
N ARG A 214 -9.27 7.65 -2.61
CA ARG A 214 -10.65 7.41 -3.03
C ARG A 214 -11.35 8.74 -3.31
N TYR A 215 -12.53 8.70 -3.91
CA TYR A 215 -13.37 9.89 -4.03
C TYR A 215 -14.10 10.21 -2.72
N HIS A 216 -14.19 11.49 -2.38
CA HIS A 216 -14.95 12.01 -1.26
C HIS A 216 -16.22 12.73 -1.74
N ALA A 217 -17.38 12.27 -1.27
CA ALA A 217 -18.68 12.86 -1.65
C ALA A 217 -18.88 14.30 -1.13
N GLU A 218 -18.20 14.68 -0.04
CA GLU A 218 -18.26 16.03 0.54
C GLU A 218 -17.64 17.08 -0.39
N ASN A 219 -16.65 16.68 -1.20
CA ASN A 219 -16.05 17.55 -2.20
C ASN A 219 -16.87 17.51 -3.50
N SER A 220 -17.50 18.64 -3.83
CA SER A 220 -18.35 18.76 -5.02
C SER A 220 -17.65 18.41 -6.34
N GLN A 221 -16.33 18.64 -6.46
CA GLN A 221 -15.57 18.30 -7.66
C GLN A 221 -15.33 16.80 -7.76
N GLU A 222 -15.01 16.15 -6.63
CA GLU A 222 -14.81 14.71 -6.56
C GLU A 222 -16.11 13.93 -6.74
N ALA A 223 -17.22 14.41 -6.16
CA ALA A 223 -18.55 13.84 -6.40
C ALA A 223 -18.92 13.89 -7.89
N LYS A 224 -18.61 14.99 -8.59
CA LYS A 224 -18.79 15.09 -10.05
C LYS A 224 -17.90 14.11 -10.82
N ALA A 225 -16.64 13.96 -10.41
CA ALA A 225 -15.73 13.00 -11.00
C ALA A 225 -16.23 11.55 -10.81
N PHE A 226 -16.71 11.20 -9.63
CA PHE A 226 -17.30 9.89 -9.34
C PHE A 226 -18.59 9.63 -10.15
N LYS A 227 -19.46 10.64 -10.33
CA LYS A 227 -20.61 10.53 -11.23
C LYS A 227 -20.19 10.28 -12.68
N SER A 228 -19.13 10.95 -13.14
CA SER A 228 -18.56 10.72 -14.48
C SER A 228 -18.03 9.28 -14.64
N VAL A 229 -17.45 8.73 -13.57
CA VAL A 229 -17.06 7.32 -13.48
C VAL A 229 -18.26 6.39 -13.65
N LEU A 230 -19.37 6.64 -12.94
CA LEU A 230 -20.60 5.87 -13.07
C LEU A 230 -21.20 5.93 -14.47
N GLN A 231 -21.25 7.13 -15.07
CA GLN A 231 -21.73 7.32 -16.43
C GLN A 231 -20.89 6.53 -17.43
N THR A 232 -19.57 6.53 -17.26
CA THR A 232 -18.66 5.77 -18.12
C THR A 232 -18.89 4.27 -17.96
N PHE A 233 -18.96 3.74 -16.74
CA PHE A 233 -19.26 2.31 -16.55
C PHE A 233 -20.61 1.91 -17.14
N SER A 234 -21.63 2.74 -16.96
CA SER A 234 -22.94 2.54 -17.54
C SER A 234 -22.89 2.40 -19.08
N GLN A 235 -22.07 3.20 -19.77
CA GLN A 235 -21.89 3.12 -21.23
C GLN A 235 -21.12 1.89 -21.72
N TYR A 236 -20.25 1.32 -20.87
CA TYR A 236 -19.39 0.18 -21.22
C TYR A 236 -19.92 -1.16 -20.70
N LEU A 237 -21.04 -1.16 -19.96
CA LEU A 237 -21.73 -2.39 -19.61
C LEU A 237 -22.36 -2.99 -20.88
N PRO A 238 -22.04 -4.25 -21.23
CA PRO A 238 -22.43 -4.88 -22.49
C PRO A 238 -23.89 -5.39 -22.47
N LEU A 239 -24.82 -4.45 -22.27
CA LEU A 239 -26.25 -4.67 -22.17
C LEU A 239 -26.97 -3.93 -23.30
N SER A 240 -28.15 -4.41 -23.70
CA SER A 240 -28.90 -3.80 -24.81
C SER A 240 -29.50 -2.44 -24.46
N GLN A 241 -29.72 -2.19 -23.17
CA GLN A 241 -30.13 -0.91 -22.62
C GLN A 241 -29.14 -0.49 -21.52
N GLN A 242 -28.75 0.79 -21.59
CA GLN A 242 -27.84 1.39 -20.64
C GLN A 242 -28.49 1.49 -19.24
N PRO A 243 -27.85 0.96 -18.17
CA PRO A 243 -28.40 1.03 -16.82
C PRO A 243 -28.28 2.43 -16.24
N ASP A 244 -29.33 2.90 -15.58
CA ASP A 244 -29.33 4.19 -14.90
C ASP A 244 -28.64 4.11 -13.53
N LEU A 245 -27.30 4.16 -13.58
CA LEU A 245 -26.45 4.20 -12.39
C LEU A 245 -26.45 5.59 -11.72
N LEU A 246 -26.75 6.66 -12.48
CA LEU A 246 -26.65 8.03 -11.99
C LEU A 246 -27.76 8.38 -11.01
N SER A 247 -28.99 7.90 -11.25
CA SER A 247 -30.11 8.11 -10.33
C SER A 247 -29.86 7.52 -8.94
N ASN A 248 -29.02 6.49 -8.83
CA ASN A 248 -28.69 5.81 -7.58
C ASN A 248 -27.22 6.05 -7.14
N TRP A 249 -26.62 7.18 -7.54
CA TRP A 249 -25.19 7.42 -7.31
C TRP A 249 -24.79 7.40 -5.83
N GLU A 250 -25.67 7.85 -4.92
CA GLU A 250 -25.41 7.86 -3.48
C GLU A 250 -25.29 6.45 -2.92
N PHE A 251 -26.20 5.56 -3.34
CA PHE A 251 -26.15 4.13 -2.97
C PHE A 251 -24.89 3.46 -3.53
N LEU A 252 -24.53 3.75 -4.78
CA LEU A 252 -23.33 3.22 -5.41
C LEU A 252 -22.06 3.74 -4.72
N TYR A 253 -22.04 5.01 -4.33
CA TYR A 253 -20.96 5.62 -3.56
C TYR A 253 -20.84 5.00 -2.17
N GLU A 254 -21.95 4.88 -1.42
CA GLU A 254 -22.02 4.29 -0.09
C GLU A 254 -21.41 2.89 -0.07
N ARG A 255 -21.82 2.04 -1.02
CA ARG A 255 -21.41 0.63 -1.07
C ARG A 255 -20.05 0.39 -1.70
N SER A 256 -19.50 1.38 -2.39
CA SER A 256 -18.13 1.34 -2.93
C SER A 256 -17.13 2.12 -2.10
N LEU A 257 -17.59 2.90 -1.11
CA LEU A 257 -16.75 3.79 -0.29
C LEU A 257 -15.91 4.75 -1.15
N GLY A 258 -16.45 5.20 -2.29
CA GLY A 258 -15.70 6.04 -3.25
C GLY A 258 -14.53 5.34 -3.96
N CYS A 259 -14.36 4.02 -3.77
CA CYS A 259 -13.30 3.22 -4.39
C CYS A 259 -13.78 2.62 -5.72
N VAL A 260 -13.19 3.07 -6.83
CA VAL A 260 -13.62 2.71 -8.19
C VAL A 260 -13.48 1.21 -8.48
N GLY A 261 -12.47 0.55 -7.94
CA GLY A 261 -12.28 -0.90 -8.09
C GLY A 261 -13.32 -1.72 -7.33
N ILE A 262 -13.75 -1.29 -6.14
CA ILE A 262 -14.87 -1.94 -5.43
C ILE A 262 -16.14 -1.85 -6.29
N LEU A 263 -16.45 -0.65 -6.78
CA LEU A 263 -17.57 -0.41 -7.68
C LEU A 263 -17.50 -1.27 -8.94
N LYS A 264 -16.34 -1.34 -9.61
CA LYS A 264 -16.15 -2.14 -10.82
C LYS A 264 -16.36 -3.63 -10.57
N ASN A 265 -15.79 -4.17 -9.49
CA ASN A 265 -15.96 -5.57 -9.14
C ASN A 265 -17.42 -5.90 -8.86
N TRP A 266 -18.11 -5.04 -8.11
CA TRP A 266 -19.55 -5.17 -7.86
C TRP A 266 -20.36 -5.19 -9.15
N LEU A 267 -20.15 -4.21 -10.05
CA LEU A 267 -20.83 -4.18 -11.35
C LEU A 267 -20.51 -5.40 -12.22
N SER A 268 -19.29 -5.94 -12.13
CA SER A 268 -18.89 -7.14 -12.88
C SER A 268 -19.62 -8.39 -12.39
N VAL A 269 -19.75 -8.54 -11.07
CA VAL A 269 -20.50 -9.65 -10.45
C VAL A 269 -21.99 -9.52 -10.78
N THR A 270 -22.57 -8.32 -10.65
CA THR A 270 -23.96 -8.07 -11.01
C THR A 270 -24.24 -8.35 -12.48
N LEU A 271 -23.36 -7.91 -13.39
CA LEU A 271 -23.48 -8.19 -14.82
C LEU A 271 -23.49 -9.70 -15.11
N ASN A 272 -22.57 -10.46 -14.48
CA ASN A 272 -22.50 -11.90 -14.68
C ASN A 272 -23.77 -12.61 -14.19
N ASP A 273 -24.25 -12.29 -12.98
CA ASP A 273 -25.48 -12.88 -12.42
C ASP A 273 -26.72 -12.55 -13.25
N VAL A 274 -26.85 -11.31 -13.72
CA VAL A 274 -27.99 -10.87 -14.53
C VAL A 274 -28.03 -11.61 -15.87
N LEU A 275 -26.87 -11.75 -16.55
CA LEU A 275 -26.79 -12.43 -17.84
C LEU A 275 -26.94 -13.96 -17.73
N ASP A 276 -26.54 -14.55 -16.60
CA ASP A 276 -26.67 -16.00 -16.36
C ASP A 276 -28.11 -16.39 -16.03
N ASN A 277 -28.81 -15.58 -15.22
CA ASN A 277 -30.21 -15.80 -14.86
C ASN A 277 -31.19 -15.45 -16.01
N ASP A 278 -30.91 -14.39 -16.79
CA ASP A 278 -31.71 -14.01 -17.95
C ASP A 278 -30.81 -13.57 -19.11
N ARG A 279 -30.69 -14.45 -20.12
CA ARG A 279 -29.91 -14.18 -21.33
C ARG A 279 -30.42 -13.00 -22.14
N ASN A 280 -31.71 -12.64 -21.98
CA ASN A 280 -32.34 -11.52 -22.64
C ASN A 280 -32.40 -10.27 -21.76
N ALA A 281 -31.75 -10.28 -20.59
CA ALA A 281 -31.69 -9.15 -19.69
C ALA A 281 -31.23 -7.90 -20.44
N ARG A 282 -32.09 -6.88 -20.44
CA ARG A 282 -31.83 -5.67 -21.19
C ARG A 282 -30.95 -4.68 -20.44
N THR A 283 -31.03 -4.65 -19.12
CA THR A 283 -30.35 -3.71 -18.25
C THR A 283 -30.09 -4.32 -16.87
N ILE A 284 -29.24 -3.69 -16.08
CA ILE A 284 -29.12 -3.92 -14.64
C ILE A 284 -30.16 -3.03 -13.93
N THR A 285 -30.92 -3.62 -13.00
CA THR A 285 -31.91 -2.91 -12.18
C THR A 285 -31.36 -2.59 -10.79
N LEU A 286 -32.08 -1.75 -10.03
CA LEU A 286 -31.71 -1.45 -8.64
C LEU A 286 -31.73 -2.70 -7.75
N SER A 287 -32.67 -3.63 -7.95
CA SER A 287 -32.72 -4.89 -7.20
C SER A 287 -31.51 -5.78 -7.45
N ASP A 288 -30.98 -5.78 -8.68
CA ASP A 288 -29.77 -6.54 -9.01
C ASP A 288 -28.54 -5.95 -8.34
N LEU A 289 -28.44 -4.61 -8.31
CA LEU A 289 -27.39 -3.90 -7.58
C LEU A 289 -27.46 -4.24 -6.09
N GLN A 290 -28.65 -4.14 -5.48
CA GLN A 290 -28.88 -4.43 -4.06
C GLN A 290 -28.49 -5.86 -3.68
N ARG A 291 -28.77 -6.85 -4.54
CA ARG A 291 -28.43 -8.26 -4.32
C ARG A 291 -26.93 -8.48 -4.12
N HIS A 292 -26.11 -7.78 -4.89
CA HIS A 292 -24.65 -7.96 -4.93
C HIS A 292 -23.88 -6.87 -4.18
N ALA A 293 -24.58 -5.94 -3.53
CA ALA A 293 -23.97 -4.86 -2.78
C ALA A 293 -23.21 -5.41 -1.56
N LEU A 294 -22.07 -4.79 -1.24
CA LEU A 294 -21.37 -5.09 0.01
C LEU A 294 -22.29 -4.84 1.21
N GLY A 295 -22.27 -5.76 2.17
CA GLY A 295 -23.04 -5.63 3.41
C GLY A 295 -22.59 -4.40 4.20
N VAL A 296 -23.51 -3.77 4.94
CA VAL A 296 -23.20 -2.56 5.74
C VAL A 296 -22.03 -2.82 6.69
N ARG A 297 -22.02 -3.99 7.36
CA ARG A 297 -20.93 -4.36 8.27
C ARG A 297 -19.58 -4.45 7.58
N GLN A 298 -19.53 -4.99 6.36
CA GLN A 298 -18.28 -5.04 5.58
C GLN A 298 -17.83 -3.63 5.20
N CYS A 299 -18.76 -2.78 4.74
CA CYS A 299 -18.46 -1.39 4.42
C CYS A 299 -17.90 -0.63 5.63
N LEU A 300 -18.46 -0.81 6.82
CA LEU A 300 -17.97 -0.18 8.06
C LEU A 300 -16.56 -0.65 8.44
N VAL A 301 -16.23 -1.94 8.27
CA VAL A 301 -14.89 -2.46 8.55
C VAL A 301 -13.86 -1.85 7.58
N ILE A 302 -14.19 -1.82 6.29
CA ILE A 302 -13.31 -1.23 5.27
C ILE A 302 -13.17 0.28 5.53
N LEU A 303 -14.27 0.99 5.78
CA LEU A 303 -14.26 2.43 6.07
C LEU A 303 -13.38 2.75 7.28
N LYS A 304 -13.46 1.97 8.37
CA LYS A 304 -12.61 2.15 9.54
C LYS A 304 -11.12 2.06 9.18
N SER A 305 -10.73 1.05 8.41
CA SER A 305 -9.34 0.88 7.94
C SER A 305 -8.91 2.08 7.07
N ILE A 306 -9.79 2.51 6.16
CA ILE A 306 -9.56 3.66 5.28
C ILE A 306 -9.34 4.93 6.09
N THR A 307 -10.26 5.26 7.01
CA THR A 307 -10.18 6.50 7.80
C THR A 307 -8.90 6.55 8.64
N ILE A 308 -8.52 5.46 9.29
CA ILE A 308 -7.27 5.39 10.08
C ILE A 308 -6.05 5.62 9.18
N GLY A 309 -6.01 4.98 8.02
CA GLY A 309 -4.89 5.12 7.08
C GLY A 309 -4.81 6.51 6.44
N GLU A 310 -5.94 7.10 6.08
CA GLU A 310 -6.02 8.48 5.55
C GLU A 310 -5.52 9.49 6.58
N GLN A 311 -5.86 9.32 7.86
CA GLN A 311 -5.39 10.19 8.94
C GLN A 311 -3.87 10.13 9.14
N GLN A 312 -3.26 8.95 9.01
CA GLN A 312 -1.80 8.79 9.16
C GLN A 312 -0.99 9.48 8.04
N LEU A 313 -1.60 9.71 6.87
CA LEU A 313 -0.96 10.37 5.74
C LEU A 313 -1.12 11.90 5.76
N GLN A 314 -2.00 12.42 6.61
CA GLN A 314 -2.19 13.86 6.74
C GLN A 314 -1.13 14.46 7.65
N GLU A 315 -0.46 15.51 7.19
CA GLU A 315 0.41 16.31 8.06
C GLU A 315 -0.46 17.03 9.10
N SER A 316 -0.32 16.66 10.37
CA SER A 316 -1.05 17.36 11.42
C SER A 316 -0.36 18.69 11.76
N PRO A 317 -1.12 19.74 12.10
CA PRO A 317 -0.55 20.98 12.63
C PRO A 317 0.30 20.74 13.88
N GLU A 318 0.00 19.68 14.63
CA GLU A 318 0.75 19.26 15.81
C GLU A 318 2.12 18.68 15.44
N ASP A 319 2.21 17.86 14.40
CA ASP A 319 3.48 17.32 13.90
C ASP A 319 4.39 18.43 13.37
N LEU A 320 3.82 19.38 12.63
CA LEU A 320 4.55 20.56 12.16
C LEU A 320 5.05 21.40 13.35
N LEU A 321 4.23 21.61 14.37
CA LEU A 321 4.63 22.32 15.58
C LEU A 321 5.72 21.56 16.35
N ASN A 322 5.63 20.23 16.44
CA ASN A 322 6.62 19.39 17.09
C ASN A 322 7.96 19.41 16.34
N LEU A 323 7.93 19.38 15.00
CA LEU A 323 9.12 19.56 14.16
C LEU A 323 9.75 20.94 14.40
N GLN A 324 8.96 22.01 14.36
CA GLN A 324 9.46 23.37 14.60
C GLN A 324 10.03 23.53 16.01
N LYS A 325 9.41 22.93 17.03
CA LYS A 325 9.93 22.89 18.41
C LYS A 325 11.26 22.11 18.47
N GLY A 326 11.35 20.94 17.83
CA GLY A 326 12.57 20.13 17.76
C GLY A 326 13.73 20.84 17.07
N LEU A 327 13.42 21.63 16.04
CA LEU A 327 14.36 22.50 15.33
C LEU A 327 14.65 23.82 16.06
N LYS A 328 14.02 24.05 17.24
CA LYS A 328 14.14 25.29 18.02
C LYS A 328 13.75 26.56 17.24
N LEU A 329 12.85 26.43 16.26
CA LEU A 329 12.34 27.54 15.44
C LEU A 329 11.18 28.29 16.13
N VAL A 330 10.53 27.67 17.12
CA VAL A 330 9.51 28.33 17.94
C VAL A 330 10.17 28.87 19.21
N SER A 331 10.20 30.18 19.37
CA SER A 331 10.59 30.78 20.65
C SER A 331 9.49 30.56 21.68
N LEU A 332 9.87 30.28 22.94
CA LEU A 332 8.96 30.18 24.09
C LEU A 332 8.14 31.46 24.36
N ALA A 333 8.26 32.51 23.54
CA ALA A 333 7.57 33.78 23.72
C ALA A 333 6.08 33.77 23.33
N HIS A 334 5.58 32.73 22.65
CA HIS A 334 4.16 32.63 22.28
C HIS A 334 3.27 31.91 23.32
N GLY A 335 3.84 31.40 24.42
CA GLY A 335 3.10 30.66 25.45
C GLY A 335 2.44 31.50 26.55
N ILE A 336 2.70 32.81 26.64
CA ILE A 336 2.19 33.64 27.77
C ILE A 336 0.84 34.32 27.43
N ALA A 337 0.37 34.27 26.19
CA ALA A 337 -0.81 35.04 25.77
C ALA A 337 -2.16 34.28 25.86
N GLN A 338 -2.19 32.96 26.08
CA GLN A 338 -3.45 32.18 26.09
C GLN A 338 -3.91 31.64 27.44
N GLU A 339 -3.09 31.70 28.51
CA GLU A 339 -3.53 31.25 29.85
C GLU A 339 -4.20 32.33 30.71
N LYS A 340 -4.29 33.59 30.27
CA LYS A 340 -4.85 34.68 31.09
C LYS A 340 -6.34 34.98 30.90
N ASN A 341 -7.08 34.26 30.06
CA ASN A 341 -8.49 34.57 29.76
C ASN A 341 -9.53 33.56 30.26
N THR A 342 -9.20 32.75 31.27
CA THR A 342 -10.18 31.87 31.93
C THR A 342 -9.95 31.82 33.45
N GLN A 343 -9.93 32.97 34.12
CA GLN A 343 -10.11 33.04 35.57
C GLN A 343 -11.11 34.14 35.93
N GLY A 344 -12.39 33.74 35.93
CA GLY A 344 -13.49 34.51 36.49
C GLY A 344 -14.66 33.59 36.85
N LYS A 345 -14.91 33.46 38.17
CA LYS A 345 -16.10 32.92 38.86
C LYS A 345 -16.23 31.39 39.04
N LYS A 346 -15.89 30.88 40.24
CA LYS A 346 -16.85 30.61 41.36
C LYS A 346 -16.23 29.83 42.54
N ASP A 347 -16.39 30.45 43.72
CA ASP A 347 -16.64 29.97 45.09
C ASP A 347 -16.27 28.56 45.61
N LYS A 348 -15.39 28.60 46.63
CA LYS A 348 -15.37 27.93 47.97
C LYS A 348 -16.20 26.65 48.21
N LYS A 349 -15.51 25.57 48.63
CA LYS A 349 -15.53 25.02 50.02
C LYS A 349 -14.66 23.74 50.16
N ASN A 350 -13.82 23.70 51.22
CA ASN A 350 -13.40 22.56 52.08
C ASN A 350 -12.82 21.28 51.42
N THR A 351 -11.74 20.63 51.85
CA THR A 351 -11.13 20.41 53.19
C THR A 351 -9.78 19.65 53.03
N HIS A 352 -8.83 19.95 53.92
CA HIS A 352 -7.76 19.08 54.50
C HIS A 352 -6.77 18.24 53.65
N SER A 353 -5.54 18.75 53.60
CA SER A 353 -4.20 18.16 53.94
C SER A 353 -3.65 16.86 53.31
N PRO A 354 -2.30 16.77 53.13
CA PRO A 354 -1.64 15.91 52.15
C PRO A 354 -0.98 14.66 52.76
N ILE A 355 -0.78 13.61 51.96
CA ILE A 355 0.09 12.47 52.33
C ILE A 355 1.18 12.27 51.27
N ALA A 356 2.36 11.98 51.82
CA ALA A 356 3.70 12.10 51.29
C ALA A 356 4.08 11.13 50.16
N GLN A 357 5.09 11.58 49.42
CA GLN A 357 5.90 10.88 48.42
C GLN A 357 6.54 9.62 49.01
N THR A 358 6.53 8.52 48.25
CA THR A 358 7.27 7.29 48.57
C THR A 358 8.59 7.23 47.80
N SER A 359 9.68 7.16 48.56
CA SER A 359 11.06 6.92 48.08
C SER A 359 11.40 5.42 48.11
N PRO A 360 12.37 4.94 47.29
CA PRO A 360 12.59 3.52 47.00
C PRO A 360 13.22 2.72 48.16
N ARG A 361 12.75 1.48 48.35
CA ARG A 361 13.25 0.52 49.37
C ARG A 361 14.59 -0.10 48.97
N ARG A 362 15.60 0.05 49.84
CA ARG A 362 16.81 -0.79 49.93
C ARG A 362 16.56 -1.93 50.92
N TYR A 363 17.05 -3.14 50.61
CA TYR A 363 17.08 -4.28 51.53
C TYR A 363 18.35 -4.26 52.39
N PRO A 364 18.30 -4.64 53.68
CA PRO A 364 19.47 -4.67 54.56
C PRO A 364 20.21 -6.02 54.51
N LEU A 365 21.54 -5.95 54.57
CA LEU A 365 22.47 -7.05 54.85
C LEU A 365 22.73 -7.15 56.36
N LYS A 366 22.82 -8.37 56.90
CA LYS A 366 23.61 -8.65 58.11
C LYS A 366 24.14 -10.08 58.14
N ASN A 367 25.39 -10.16 58.59
CA ASN A 367 26.39 -11.24 58.59
C ASN A 367 26.06 -12.49 59.43
N GLN A 368 26.66 -13.64 59.08
CA GLN A 368 27.69 -14.34 59.89
C GLN A 368 28.19 -15.65 59.21
N GLU A 369 29.52 -15.76 59.08
CA GLU A 369 30.37 -16.95 58.82
C GLU A 369 30.52 -17.82 60.11
N PRO A 370 31.08 -19.07 60.12
CA PRO A 370 32.30 -19.48 59.39
C PRO A 370 32.44 -20.93 58.86
N GLU A 371 33.42 -21.07 57.95
CA GLU A 371 34.38 -22.17 57.69
C GLU A 371 33.98 -23.65 57.77
N LYS A 372 34.20 -24.38 56.65
CA LYS A 372 35.22 -25.44 56.46
C LYS A 372 35.09 -26.03 55.04
N GLU A 373 36.15 -25.90 54.23
CA GLU A 373 37.01 -27.00 53.77
C GLU A 373 36.25 -28.26 53.31
N ASP A 374 36.22 -28.49 51.98
CA ASP A 374 36.78 -29.72 51.45
C ASP A 374 37.11 -29.63 49.96
N LYS A 375 38.14 -30.38 49.60
CA LYS A 375 38.81 -30.50 48.31
C LYS A 375 37.94 -31.29 47.33
N GLU A 376 38.05 -31.01 46.04
CA GLU A 376 38.72 -31.93 45.09
C GLU A 376 38.57 -31.50 43.62
N THR A 377 39.67 -31.81 42.95
CA THR A 377 40.17 -31.61 41.60
C THR A 377 39.44 -32.40 40.50
N GLU A 378 39.49 -31.83 39.29
CA GLU A 378 39.50 -32.50 37.96
C GLU A 378 38.23 -33.30 37.57
N ILE A 379 37.77 -33.45 36.32
CA ILE A 379 38.44 -33.91 35.10
C ILE A 379 37.58 -33.50 33.87
N PHE A 380 38.25 -33.33 32.74
CA PHE A 380 37.77 -33.12 31.36
C PHE A 380 36.78 -34.18 30.79
N GLN A 381 36.12 -33.77 29.70
CA GLN A 381 35.67 -34.55 28.51
C GLN A 381 34.24 -35.11 28.38
N SER A 382 33.69 -34.75 27.21
CA SER A 382 32.74 -35.47 26.31
C SER A 382 31.28 -35.68 26.72
N LEU A 383 30.38 -34.90 26.12
CA LEU A 383 29.42 -35.34 25.09
C LEU A 383 28.77 -34.14 24.38
#